data_AF-A0A8J7Z9J1-F1
#
_entry.id   AF-A0A8J7Z9J1-F1
#
_cell.length_a   1.000
_cell.length_b   1.000
_cell.length_c   1.000
_cell.angle_alpha   90.00
_cell.angle_beta   90.00
_cell.angle_gamma   90.00
#
_symmetry.space_group_name_H-M   'P 1'
#
loop_
_entity.id
_entity.type
_entity.pdbx_description
1 polymer ?
#
loop_
_entity_poly.entity_id
_entity_poly.type
_entity_poly.pdbx_seq_one_letter_code
_entity_poly.pdbx_strand_id
1 'polypeptide(L)'
;MRKKKILSSLYIILILSICYTPSIQLINSKNNTDFQELKINQTAPIVDDDYVQIPYLPADLDTIFWADNLTMQKYRLNEVGNGSAMWNLRPWGGCYVGSHYEGTDKWYLSPERYFTVNTPAAGRLADYQVRNGTKTTYNGSNLIADVCVAIDIGQKCAIRIDHLDILESLHNEFQQNNAYRFTKDQFLGFPHDWGTAGGTQGIDFYYYINYRSVFPLPAFPEDYQQRIIDYYSAIYEKTKLAGTYPESKMYYNLDKHIPGTLWGVWLYDTGSIDACIIPTDQDASEGYFLTLLSRDFTTAETFHKNPINVTQDLPASVVGLFCDGISSGCSDYDIKGWSLIDLVDGLEGGGILNLRTFTTGELGFNHTLYAKFSLDEPNLDNHMDDILYIEYFDTLLEAQGDFTENKLTYRRFQHEYYPWQHIIMRNIILVVVSGFIIIAAIITTITIVVIKRKKKKTQQ
;
A
#
# COMPACT_ATOMS: atom_id res chain seq x y z
N MET A 1 55.12 -22.21 14.18
CA MET A 1 53.77 -22.40 14.79
C MET A 1 52.79 -21.23 14.61
N ARG A 2 53.18 -19.94 14.62
CA ARG A 2 52.24 -18.80 14.48
C ARG A 2 51.49 -18.70 13.14
N LYS A 3 52.08 -19.12 12.01
CA LYS A 3 51.43 -19.06 10.69
C LYS A 3 50.23 -20.03 10.52
N LYS A 4 50.24 -21.18 11.20
CA LYS A 4 49.13 -22.15 11.12
C LYS A 4 47.87 -21.67 11.84
N LYS A 5 48.00 -20.87 12.92
CA LYS A 5 46.85 -20.32 13.67
C LYS A 5 46.09 -19.22 12.93
N ILE A 6 46.75 -18.44 12.08
CA ILE A 6 46.09 -17.36 11.31
C ILE A 6 45.32 -17.92 10.12
N LEU A 7 45.86 -18.96 9.45
CA LEU A 7 45.17 -19.66 8.37
C LEU A 7 43.94 -20.44 8.86
N SER A 8 43.97 -21.03 10.06
CA SER A 8 42.81 -21.71 10.62
C SER A 8 41.67 -20.75 10.97
N SER A 9 41.98 -19.54 11.44
CA SER A 9 40.95 -18.53 11.77
C SER A 9 40.27 -17.95 10.53
N LEU A 10 41.00 -17.76 9.43
CA LEU A 10 40.42 -17.34 8.15
C LEU A 10 39.56 -18.45 7.50
N TYR A 11 39.94 -19.72 7.66
CA TYR A 11 39.14 -20.85 7.19
C TYR A 11 37.83 -21.00 7.97
N ILE A 12 37.84 -20.74 9.29
CA ILE A 12 36.62 -20.78 10.12
C ILE A 12 35.64 -19.66 9.74
N ILE A 13 36.15 -18.46 9.42
CA ILE A 13 35.31 -17.35 8.96
C ILE A 13 34.71 -17.67 7.59
N LEU A 14 35.50 -18.22 6.65
CA LEU A 14 35.00 -18.61 5.32
C LEU A 14 33.96 -19.75 5.39
N ILE A 15 34.16 -20.75 6.27
CA ILE A 15 33.20 -21.83 6.49
C ILE A 15 31.92 -21.31 7.14
N LEU A 16 32.01 -20.39 8.11
CA LEU A 16 30.82 -19.74 8.69
C LEU A 16 30.07 -18.88 7.67
N SER A 17 30.77 -18.24 6.71
CA SER A 17 30.14 -17.50 5.61
C SER A 17 29.45 -18.40 4.58
N ILE A 18 29.96 -19.61 4.35
CA ILE A 18 29.36 -20.60 3.43
C ILE A 18 28.22 -21.39 4.12
N CYS A 19 28.25 -21.51 5.45
CA CYS A 19 27.18 -22.17 6.22
C CYS A 19 26.02 -21.24 6.60
N TYR A 20 26.07 -19.94 6.26
CA TYR A 20 25.01 -18.95 6.52
C TYR A 20 24.39 -18.39 5.23
N THR A 21 24.49 -19.12 4.12
CA THR A 21 23.52 -18.99 3.03
C THR A 21 22.29 -19.80 3.42
N PRO A 22 21.10 -19.19 3.58
CA PRO A 22 19.88 -19.96 3.71
C PRO A 22 19.79 -20.88 2.49
N SER A 23 19.55 -22.15 2.76
CA SER A 23 19.46 -23.21 1.78
C SER A 23 18.36 -22.84 0.78
N ILE A 24 18.77 -22.42 -0.42
CA ILE A 24 17.88 -22.36 -1.58
C ILE A 24 17.45 -23.80 -1.86
N GLN A 25 16.29 -24.17 -1.36
CA GLN A 25 15.59 -25.34 -1.87
C GLN A 25 15.14 -24.98 -3.29
N LEU A 26 15.86 -25.50 -4.29
CA LEU A 26 15.34 -25.66 -5.63
C LEU A 26 14.13 -26.62 -5.53
N ILE A 27 12.93 -26.05 -5.44
CA ILE A 27 11.71 -26.77 -5.78
C ILE A 27 11.56 -26.63 -7.29
N ASN A 28 11.90 -27.73 -7.99
CA ASN A 28 11.49 -27.92 -9.38
C ASN A 28 9.96 -27.94 -9.44
N SER A 29 9.35 -26.95 -10.09
CA SER A 29 8.03 -27.10 -10.71
C SER A 29 8.15 -26.60 -12.14
N LYS A 30 8.45 -27.51 -13.08
CA LYS A 30 7.49 -28.04 -14.05
C LYS A 30 6.61 -26.96 -14.68
N ASN A 31 7.01 -26.60 -15.91
CA ASN A 31 6.18 -26.09 -16.99
C ASN A 31 4.68 -26.39 -16.79
N ASN A 32 3.88 -25.34 -16.67
CA ASN A 32 2.50 -25.36 -17.15
C ASN A 32 2.22 -24.04 -17.86
N THR A 33 2.22 -24.12 -19.17
CA THR A 33 1.57 -23.19 -20.07
C THR A 33 0.06 -23.41 -19.94
N ASP A 34 -0.57 -22.70 -19.00
CA ASP A 34 -2.02 -22.55 -18.92
C ASP A 34 -2.34 -21.09 -18.55
N PHE A 35 -2.03 -20.16 -19.45
CA PHE A 35 -2.63 -18.81 -19.47
C PHE A 35 -4.02 -18.84 -20.13
N GLN A 36 -4.84 -19.83 -19.74
CA GLN A 36 -6.24 -19.89 -20.12
C GLN A 36 -7.11 -19.55 -18.91
N GLU A 37 -7.87 -18.47 -19.09
CA GLU A 37 -8.95 -17.99 -18.23
C GLU A 37 -8.50 -17.37 -16.89
N LEU A 38 -8.08 -16.10 -16.93
CA LEU A 38 -8.40 -15.13 -15.87
C LEU A 38 -9.92 -14.89 -15.85
N LYS A 39 -10.71 -15.96 -15.64
CA LYS A 39 -12.05 -15.84 -15.11
C LYS A 39 -11.85 -15.50 -13.64
N ILE A 40 -12.18 -14.27 -13.29
CA ILE A 40 -12.41 -13.75 -11.95
C ILE A 40 -12.49 -14.89 -10.92
N ASN A 41 -11.36 -15.28 -10.34
CA ASN A 41 -11.38 -16.12 -9.15
C ASN A 41 -11.73 -15.19 -7.99
N GLN A 42 -13.02 -14.88 -7.92
CA GLN A 42 -13.73 -14.34 -6.76
C GLN A 42 -13.68 -15.38 -5.63
N THR A 43 -12.49 -15.75 -5.20
CA THR A 43 -12.29 -16.68 -4.10
C THR A 43 -12.29 -15.90 -2.80
N ALA A 44 -12.83 -16.52 -1.75
CA ALA A 44 -12.66 -16.01 -0.39
C ALA A 44 -11.17 -15.71 -0.13
N PRO A 45 -10.82 -14.72 0.70
CA PRO A 45 -9.44 -14.42 1.00
C PRO A 45 -8.77 -15.70 1.49
N ILE A 46 -7.59 -16.02 0.98
CA ILE A 46 -6.77 -17.09 1.54
C ILE A 46 -6.45 -16.65 2.96
N VAL A 47 -7.08 -17.29 3.94
CA VAL A 47 -6.77 -17.09 5.36
C VAL A 47 -5.39 -17.70 5.56
N ASP A 48 -4.38 -16.84 5.72
CA ASP A 48 -3.08 -17.30 6.18
C ASP A 48 -3.25 -17.85 7.61
N ASP A 49 -2.55 -18.93 7.96
CA ASP A 49 -2.64 -19.51 9.31
C ASP A 49 -2.12 -18.54 10.40
N ASP A 50 -1.53 -17.42 9.98
CA ASP A 50 -0.89 -16.40 10.81
C ASP A 50 -1.85 -15.34 11.40
N TYR A 51 -3.15 -15.33 11.07
CA TYR A 51 -4.09 -14.33 11.62
C TYR A 51 -4.29 -14.47 13.14
N VAL A 52 -4.07 -13.38 13.87
CA VAL A 52 -4.56 -13.21 15.26
C VAL A 52 -5.99 -12.69 15.24
N GLN A 53 -6.91 -13.49 15.80
CA GLN A 53 -8.32 -13.14 15.90
C GLN A 53 -8.55 -11.89 16.78
N ILE A 54 -9.24 -10.89 16.25
CA ILE A 54 -9.67 -9.67 16.94
C ILE A 54 -11.20 -9.66 17.04
N PRO A 55 -11.77 -9.37 18.22
CA PRO A 55 -13.19 -9.61 18.48
C PRO A 55 -14.14 -8.61 17.83
N TYR A 56 -13.68 -7.41 17.45
CA TYR A 56 -14.51 -6.34 16.86
C TYR A 56 -13.65 -5.24 16.23
N LEU A 57 -14.27 -4.34 15.45
CA LEU A 57 -13.65 -3.13 14.91
C LEU A 57 -13.34 -2.11 16.02
N PRO A 58 -12.38 -1.19 15.86
CA PRO A 58 -12.09 -0.15 16.85
C PRO A 58 -13.26 0.82 17.13
N ALA A 59 -14.37 0.69 16.39
CA ALA A 59 -15.62 1.37 16.61
C ALA A 59 -16.80 0.38 16.56
N ASP A 60 -17.86 0.70 17.30
CA ASP A 60 -19.06 -0.14 17.33
C ASP A 60 -19.75 -0.20 15.96
N LEU A 61 -20.13 -1.41 15.53
CA LEU A 61 -20.63 -1.67 14.18
C LEU A 61 -22.01 -1.03 13.96
N ASP A 62 -22.87 -1.08 14.97
CA ASP A 62 -24.20 -0.46 14.90
C ASP A 62 -24.04 1.07 14.83
N THR A 63 -23.00 1.60 15.46
CA THR A 63 -22.60 3.01 15.36
C THR A 63 -22.07 3.37 13.96
N ILE A 64 -21.26 2.51 13.34
CA ILE A 64 -20.78 2.75 11.98
C ILE A 64 -21.96 2.79 10.99
N PHE A 65 -22.90 1.84 11.10
CA PHE A 65 -24.00 1.70 10.14
C PHE A 65 -25.31 2.38 10.55
N TRP A 66 -25.29 3.25 11.56
CA TRP A 66 -26.46 3.96 12.09
C TRP A 66 -27.61 3.02 12.53
N ALA A 67 -27.31 1.77 12.87
CA ALA A 67 -28.33 0.80 13.28
C ALA A 67 -28.97 1.14 14.65
N ASP A 68 -28.29 1.96 15.45
CA ASP A 68 -28.80 2.62 16.66
C ASP A 68 -29.79 3.76 16.37
N ASN A 69 -29.86 4.26 15.13
CA ASN A 69 -30.77 5.32 14.69
C ASN A 69 -31.33 5.02 13.28
N LEU A 70 -32.40 4.22 13.24
CA LEU A 70 -33.04 3.78 12.00
C LEU A 70 -33.51 4.91 11.08
N THR A 71 -33.84 6.09 11.63
CA THR A 71 -34.20 7.27 10.82
C THR A 71 -32.99 7.76 10.04
N MET A 72 -31.84 7.87 10.70
CA MET A 72 -30.60 8.30 10.06
C MET A 72 -30.04 7.23 9.12
N GLN A 73 -30.12 5.95 9.50
CA GLN A 73 -29.74 4.85 8.61
C GLN A 73 -30.52 4.89 7.29
N LYS A 74 -31.84 5.07 7.34
CA LYS A 74 -32.66 5.21 6.13
C LYS A 74 -32.30 6.44 5.31
N TYR A 75 -32.07 7.58 5.97
CA TYR A 75 -31.61 8.80 5.32
C TYR A 75 -30.30 8.57 4.56
N ARG A 76 -29.28 8.02 5.23
CA ARG A 76 -27.96 7.72 4.63
C ARG A 76 -28.07 6.72 3.48
N LEU A 77 -28.81 5.63 3.64
CA LEU A 77 -29.01 4.65 2.55
C LEU A 77 -29.71 5.26 1.33
N ASN A 78 -30.59 6.25 1.54
CA ASN A 78 -31.23 6.98 0.44
C ASN A 78 -30.26 7.97 -0.22
N GLU A 79 -29.42 8.68 0.53
CA GLU A 79 -28.37 9.54 -0.03
C GLU A 79 -27.41 8.72 -0.91
N VAL A 80 -26.96 7.57 -0.41
CA VAL A 80 -26.14 6.60 -1.16
C VAL A 80 -26.86 6.15 -2.43
N GLY A 81 -28.14 5.77 -2.31
CA GLY A 81 -28.97 5.38 -3.45
C GLY A 81 -29.22 6.49 -4.48
N ASN A 82 -28.97 7.75 -4.13
CA ASN A 82 -29.08 8.91 -5.00
C ASN A 82 -27.71 9.40 -5.52
N GLY A 83 -26.66 8.60 -5.37
CA GLY A 83 -25.34 8.88 -5.94
C GLY A 83 -24.38 9.62 -5.01
N SER A 84 -24.66 9.69 -3.70
CA SER A 84 -23.71 10.24 -2.74
C SER A 84 -22.43 9.39 -2.65
N ALA A 85 -21.28 10.05 -2.51
CA ALA A 85 -19.97 9.43 -2.27
C ALA A 85 -19.75 9.01 -0.79
N MET A 86 -20.73 9.26 0.09
CA MET A 86 -20.64 9.05 1.53
C MET A 86 -20.95 7.60 1.91
N TRP A 87 -19.94 6.84 2.31
CA TRP A 87 -20.10 5.43 2.68
C TRP A 87 -19.52 5.19 4.06
N ASN A 88 -20.36 4.64 4.94
CA ASN A 88 -20.03 4.46 6.36
C ASN A 88 -18.83 3.54 6.60
N LEU A 89 -18.71 2.49 5.79
CA LEU A 89 -17.56 1.60 5.76
C LEU A 89 -17.14 1.42 4.31
N ARG A 90 -15.89 1.76 3.99
CA ARG A 90 -15.30 1.56 2.67
C ARG A 90 -14.11 0.64 2.82
N PRO A 91 -14.15 -0.62 2.34
CA PRO A 91 -12.91 -1.32 2.08
C PRO A 91 -12.20 -0.51 0.99
N TRP A 92 -11.03 0.02 1.33
CA TRP A 92 -10.11 0.49 0.32
C TRP A 92 -9.79 -0.69 -0.60
N GLY A 93 -9.60 -0.44 -1.90
CA GLY A 93 -9.64 -1.52 -2.91
C GLY A 93 -11.04 -1.84 -3.44
N GLY A 94 -12.12 -1.42 -2.77
CA GLY A 94 -13.46 -1.31 -3.37
C GLY A 94 -13.65 0.02 -4.13
N CYS A 95 -12.70 0.94 -4.04
CA CYS A 95 -12.70 2.20 -4.76
C CYS A 95 -11.32 2.43 -5.36
N TYR A 96 -11.24 2.51 -6.69
CA TYR A 96 -10.10 3.10 -7.37
C TYR A 96 -10.04 4.60 -7.05
N VAL A 97 -9.05 4.99 -6.25
CA VAL A 97 -8.65 6.37 -5.97
C VAL A 97 -7.19 6.51 -6.38
N GLY A 98 -6.98 6.89 -7.63
CA GLY A 98 -5.68 6.74 -8.26
C GLY A 98 -4.58 7.67 -7.76
N SER A 99 -4.88 8.56 -6.81
CA SER A 99 -3.91 9.41 -6.11
C SER A 99 -3.32 8.76 -4.86
N HIS A 100 -3.71 7.53 -4.52
CA HIS A 100 -3.27 6.82 -3.31
C HIS A 100 -2.81 5.39 -3.66
N TYR A 101 -2.07 4.73 -2.76
CA TYR A 101 -1.89 3.28 -2.89
C TYR A 101 -3.26 2.60 -2.77
N GLU A 102 -3.71 1.92 -3.81
CA GLU A 102 -5.02 1.27 -3.79
C GLU A 102 -4.89 -0.23 -3.55
N GLY A 103 -5.62 -0.75 -2.57
CA GLY A 103 -5.66 -2.17 -2.28
C GLY A 103 -6.66 -2.48 -1.18
N THR A 104 -7.07 -3.75 -1.10
CA THR A 104 -7.96 -4.35 -0.08
C THR A 104 -7.41 -4.29 1.34
N ASP A 105 -6.39 -3.52 1.63
CA ASP A 105 -5.55 -3.66 2.81
C ASP A 105 -5.92 -2.70 3.94
N LYS A 106 -6.90 -1.82 3.75
CA LYS A 106 -7.44 -0.92 4.80
C LYS A 106 -8.92 -0.62 4.65
N TRP A 107 -9.59 -0.27 5.74
CA TRP A 107 -11.00 0.14 5.76
C TRP A 107 -11.16 1.56 6.30
N TYR A 108 -11.90 2.41 5.59
CA TYR A 108 -12.36 3.69 6.13
C TYR A 108 -13.63 3.47 6.93
N LEU A 109 -13.61 3.90 8.18
CA LEU A 109 -14.77 3.92 9.06
C LEU A 109 -15.21 5.37 9.21
N SER A 110 -16.17 5.80 8.39
CA SER A 110 -16.60 7.20 8.29
C SER A 110 -18.13 7.30 8.30
N PRO A 111 -18.77 7.11 9.46
CA PRO A 111 -20.21 7.19 9.61
C PRO A 111 -20.74 8.64 9.60
N GLU A 112 -19.88 9.63 9.40
CA GLU A 112 -20.27 11.05 9.34
C GLU A 112 -20.92 11.52 10.65
N ARG A 113 -20.34 11.02 11.75
CA ARG A 113 -20.61 11.42 13.13
C ARG A 113 -19.41 11.08 14.00
N TYR A 114 -19.35 11.73 15.15
CA TYR A 114 -18.43 11.34 16.21
C TYR A 114 -18.82 9.98 16.81
N PHE A 115 -17.82 9.14 17.04
CA PHE A 115 -17.93 7.89 17.76
C PHE A 115 -16.66 7.68 18.59
N THR A 116 -16.75 6.84 19.62
CA THR A 116 -15.58 6.49 20.43
C THR A 116 -14.73 5.47 19.69
N VAL A 117 -13.43 5.70 19.67
CA VAL A 117 -12.44 4.75 19.14
C VAL A 117 -11.79 4.03 20.31
N ASN A 118 -11.83 2.69 20.29
CA ASN A 118 -11.25 1.83 21.32
C ASN A 118 -10.28 0.81 20.72
N THR A 119 -9.39 0.27 21.54
CA THR A 119 -8.50 -0.82 21.12
C THR A 119 -9.30 -2.13 20.96
N PRO A 120 -9.26 -2.77 19.78
CA PRO A 120 -9.97 -4.04 19.56
C PRO A 120 -9.30 -5.24 20.25
N ALA A 121 -8.01 -5.13 20.56
CA ALA A 121 -7.23 -6.16 21.24
C ALA A 121 -6.22 -5.54 22.22
N ALA A 122 -5.81 -6.33 23.21
CA ALA A 122 -4.68 -5.98 24.05
C ALA A 122 -3.38 -6.12 23.24
N GLY A 123 -2.40 -5.28 23.54
CA GLY A 123 -1.17 -5.26 22.76
C GLY A 123 -0.13 -4.29 23.29
N ARG A 124 0.86 -4.00 22.45
CA ARG A 124 1.94 -3.06 22.76
C ARG A 124 1.99 -1.99 21.70
N LEU A 125 2.31 -0.76 22.10
CA LEU A 125 2.58 0.30 21.15
C LEU A 125 3.75 -0.09 20.26
N ALA A 126 3.48 -0.21 18.97
CA ALA A 126 4.45 -0.54 17.93
C ALA A 126 4.92 0.73 17.21
N ASP A 127 3.97 1.63 16.90
CA ASP A 127 4.23 2.95 16.33
C ASP A 127 3.31 4.01 16.91
N TYR A 128 3.82 5.23 16.91
CA TYR A 128 3.04 6.42 17.21
C TYR A 128 3.52 7.58 16.37
N GLN A 129 2.61 8.14 15.58
CA GLN A 129 2.91 9.28 14.71
C GLN A 129 1.89 10.39 14.95
N VAL A 130 2.39 11.63 14.92
CA VAL A 130 1.56 12.83 15.04
C VAL A 130 1.66 13.57 13.72
N ARG A 131 0.54 13.66 12.97
CA ARG A 131 0.49 14.37 11.68
C ARG A 131 0.20 15.85 11.88
N ASN A 132 -0.94 16.17 12.51
CA ASN A 132 -1.31 17.55 12.82
C ASN A 132 -0.80 17.97 14.20
N GLY A 133 -1.16 17.23 15.25
CA GLY A 133 -0.71 17.49 16.63
C GLY A 133 -1.37 18.69 17.31
N THR A 134 -2.29 19.39 16.65
CA THR A 134 -3.04 20.49 17.25
C THR A 134 -3.84 20.00 18.45
N LYS A 135 -3.84 20.77 19.53
CA LYS A 135 -4.66 20.50 20.71
C LYS A 135 -6.10 20.92 20.45
N THR A 136 -7.04 20.01 20.65
CA THR A 136 -8.48 20.27 20.57
C THR A 136 -9.19 19.77 21.81
N THR A 137 -10.46 20.14 21.97
CA THR A 137 -11.31 19.65 23.06
C THR A 137 -12.62 19.16 22.49
N TYR A 138 -13.00 17.93 22.85
CA TYR A 138 -14.28 17.35 22.46
C TYR A 138 -14.93 16.69 23.67
N ASN A 139 -16.21 17.01 23.93
CA ASN A 139 -16.97 16.53 25.10
C ASN A 139 -16.19 16.61 26.42
N GLY A 140 -15.44 17.69 26.62
CA GLY A 140 -14.64 17.94 27.84
C GLY A 140 -13.34 17.14 27.96
N SER A 141 -12.99 16.34 26.95
CA SER A 141 -11.70 15.64 26.86
C SER A 141 -10.72 16.45 26.00
N ASN A 142 -9.49 16.60 26.46
CA ASN A 142 -8.40 17.19 25.68
C ASN A 142 -7.83 16.14 24.74
N LEU A 143 -7.68 16.51 23.47
CA LEU A 143 -7.22 15.63 22.41
C LEU A 143 -6.05 16.26 21.64
N ILE A 144 -5.25 15.39 21.05
CA ILE A 144 -4.22 15.72 20.08
C ILE A 144 -4.73 15.26 18.72
N ALA A 145 -4.88 16.21 17.81
CA ALA A 145 -5.53 15.99 16.53
C ALA A 145 -4.66 15.24 15.54
N ASP A 146 -5.31 14.39 14.73
CA ASP A 146 -4.75 13.64 13.61
C ASP A 146 -3.44 12.91 13.94
N VAL A 147 -3.59 11.78 14.63
CA VAL A 147 -2.51 10.88 14.98
C VAL A 147 -2.73 9.50 14.38
N CYS A 148 -1.64 8.76 14.25
CA CYS A 148 -1.62 7.35 13.91
C CYS A 148 -1.09 6.55 15.10
N VAL A 149 -1.76 5.43 15.40
CA VAL A 149 -1.34 4.47 16.42
C VAL A 149 -1.29 3.07 15.80
N ALA A 150 -0.14 2.40 15.92
CA ALA A 150 -0.01 0.99 15.60
C ALA A 150 0.18 0.15 16.88
N ILE A 151 -0.56 -0.95 16.97
CA ILE A 151 -0.63 -1.85 18.11
C ILE A 151 -0.16 -3.24 17.66
N ASP A 152 0.98 -3.70 18.19
CA ASP A 152 1.42 -5.09 18.06
C ASP A 152 0.55 -5.99 18.96
N ILE A 153 -0.17 -6.91 18.33
CA ILE A 153 -1.09 -7.86 18.97
C ILE A 153 -0.50 -9.28 19.06
N GLY A 154 0.78 -9.45 18.72
CA GLY A 154 1.50 -10.71 18.78
C GLY A 154 1.46 -11.50 17.46
N GLN A 155 2.26 -12.57 17.40
CA GLN A 155 2.38 -13.45 16.22
C GLN A 155 2.67 -12.69 14.90
N LYS A 156 3.41 -11.58 15.02
CA LYS A 156 3.73 -10.65 13.91
C LYS A 156 2.49 -10.00 13.28
N CYS A 157 1.36 -9.99 13.98
CA CYS A 157 0.18 -9.25 13.62
C CYS A 157 0.16 -7.88 14.32
N ALA A 158 -0.32 -6.87 13.59
CA ALA A 158 -0.52 -5.54 14.15
C ALA A 158 -1.81 -4.90 13.63
N ILE A 159 -2.35 -3.97 14.40
CA ILE A 159 -3.49 -3.15 14.02
C ILE A 159 -3.01 -1.71 13.95
N ARG A 160 -3.38 -0.98 12.91
CA ARG A 160 -3.11 0.45 12.83
C ARG A 160 -4.41 1.22 12.67
N ILE A 161 -4.47 2.35 13.36
CA ILE A 161 -5.58 3.29 13.32
C ILE A 161 -4.99 4.65 12.96
N ASP A 162 -5.31 5.16 11.77
CA ASP A 162 -4.94 6.52 11.32
C ASP A 162 -6.13 7.47 11.45
N HIS A 163 -5.85 8.77 11.38
CA HIS A 163 -6.83 9.85 11.50
C HIS A 163 -7.60 9.82 12.82
N LEU A 164 -6.88 9.55 13.92
CA LEU A 164 -7.42 9.54 15.28
C LEU A 164 -7.14 10.89 15.96
N ASP A 165 -8.13 11.49 16.60
CA ASP A 165 -7.92 12.50 17.63
C ASP A 165 -7.75 11.79 18.98
N ILE A 166 -6.51 11.62 19.44
CA ILE A 166 -6.19 10.81 20.62
C ILE A 166 -6.26 11.62 21.91
N LEU A 167 -6.61 10.99 23.03
CA LEU A 167 -6.50 11.58 24.36
C LEU A 167 -5.10 12.15 24.62
N GLU A 168 -5.04 13.41 25.08
CA GLU A 168 -3.78 14.09 25.43
C GLU A 168 -2.98 13.31 26.48
N SER A 169 -3.65 12.64 27.42
CA SER A 169 -2.99 11.78 28.41
C SER A 169 -2.26 10.60 27.79
N LEU A 170 -2.83 9.96 26.77
CA LEU A 170 -2.19 8.86 26.04
C LEU A 170 -1.05 9.37 25.17
N HIS A 171 -1.24 10.49 24.46
CA HIS A 171 -0.15 11.14 23.73
C HIS A 171 1.06 11.41 24.64
N ASN A 172 0.82 12.04 25.80
CA ASN A 172 1.89 12.34 26.76
C ASN A 172 2.58 11.07 27.26
N GLU A 173 1.81 10.01 27.53
CA GLU A 173 2.35 8.72 27.94
C GLU A 173 3.23 8.09 26.85
N PHE A 174 2.81 8.14 25.58
CA PHE A 174 3.58 7.58 24.46
C PHE A 174 4.88 8.36 24.22
N GLN A 175 4.85 9.69 24.37
CA GLN A 175 6.04 10.54 24.25
C GLN A 175 7.05 10.30 25.39
N GLN A 176 6.58 9.89 26.57
CA GLN A 176 7.43 9.64 27.73
C GLN A 176 7.92 8.19 27.81
N ASN A 177 7.12 7.24 27.32
CA ASN A 177 7.34 5.81 27.47
C ASN A 177 7.23 5.06 26.14
N ASN A 178 8.38 4.68 25.58
CA ASN A 178 8.49 3.88 24.34
C ASN A 178 7.97 2.42 24.45
N ALA A 179 7.27 2.06 25.53
CA ALA A 179 6.88 0.67 25.82
C ALA A 179 5.44 0.55 26.36
N TYR A 180 4.53 1.42 25.92
CA TYR A 180 3.14 1.40 26.36
C TYR A 180 2.43 0.07 26.04
N ARG A 181 1.57 -0.39 26.96
CA ARG A 181 0.75 -1.59 26.82
C ARG A 181 -0.72 -1.21 26.83
N PHE A 182 -1.41 -1.59 25.78
CA PHE A 182 -2.84 -1.42 25.67
C PHE A 182 -3.57 -2.57 26.36
N THR A 183 -4.63 -2.25 27.10
CA THR A 183 -5.66 -3.24 27.41
C THR A 183 -6.63 -3.34 26.24
N LYS A 184 -7.35 -4.46 26.13
CA LYS A 184 -8.52 -4.55 25.26
C LYS A 184 -9.59 -3.53 25.74
N ASP A 185 -10.40 -3.01 24.83
CA ASP A 185 -11.47 -2.03 25.10
C ASP A 185 -10.96 -0.69 25.67
N GLN A 186 -9.68 -0.40 25.53
CA GLN A 186 -9.13 0.85 26.01
C GLN A 186 -9.61 1.99 25.11
N PHE A 187 -10.27 2.97 25.71
CA PHE A 187 -10.65 4.19 25.01
C PHE A 187 -9.42 5.00 24.58
N LEU A 188 -9.33 5.27 23.28
CA LEU A 188 -8.23 6.00 22.65
C LEU A 188 -8.59 7.46 22.39
N GLY A 189 -9.79 7.72 21.89
CA GLY A 189 -10.21 9.05 21.44
C GLY A 189 -11.36 9.00 20.44
N PHE A 190 -11.34 9.92 19.47
CA PHE A 190 -12.43 10.15 18.52
C PHE A 190 -11.89 10.20 17.08
N PRO A 191 -12.72 9.96 16.05
CA PRO A 191 -12.30 10.19 14.67
C PRO A 191 -11.88 11.65 14.45
N HIS A 192 -10.84 11.85 13.65
CA HIS A 192 -10.42 13.17 13.19
C HIS A 192 -11.45 13.75 12.20
N ASP A 193 -11.58 15.07 12.19
CA ASP A 193 -12.39 15.81 11.22
C ASP A 193 -11.49 16.35 10.10
N TRP A 194 -11.69 15.87 8.87
CA TRP A 194 -10.87 16.24 7.72
C TRP A 194 -11.14 17.65 7.19
N GLY A 195 -12.03 18.44 7.80
CA GLY A 195 -12.25 19.84 7.47
C GLY A 195 -12.88 20.09 6.09
N THR A 196 -13.44 19.06 5.47
CA THR A 196 -14.20 19.19 4.22
C THR A 196 -15.56 19.83 4.50
N ALA A 197 -16.08 20.62 3.55
CA ALA A 197 -17.39 21.27 3.66
C ALA A 197 -18.50 20.20 3.77
N GLY A 198 -18.84 19.83 5.01
CA GLY A 198 -19.69 18.68 5.33
C GLY A 198 -19.33 17.98 6.64
N GLY A 199 -18.12 18.18 7.18
CA GLY A 199 -17.68 17.61 8.45
C GLY A 199 -17.40 16.12 8.37
N THR A 200 -16.71 15.69 7.30
CA THR A 200 -16.36 14.27 7.11
C THR A 200 -15.42 13.80 8.22
N GLN A 201 -15.94 12.93 9.06
CA GLN A 201 -15.23 12.35 10.20
C GLN A 201 -15.02 10.86 9.97
N GLY A 202 -13.81 10.38 10.20
CA GLY A 202 -13.51 8.96 10.10
C GLY A 202 -12.14 8.58 10.62
N ILE A 203 -11.89 7.27 10.63
CA ILE A 203 -10.57 6.67 10.86
C ILE A 203 -10.25 5.71 9.72
N ASP A 204 -8.96 5.52 9.46
CA ASP A 204 -8.51 4.39 8.64
C ASP A 204 -8.13 3.24 9.56
N PHE A 205 -8.57 2.04 9.21
CA PHE A 205 -8.29 0.82 9.95
C PHE A 205 -7.53 -0.17 9.09
N TYR A 206 -6.37 -0.61 9.59
CA TYR A 206 -5.49 -1.56 8.92
C TYR A 206 -5.28 -2.78 9.79
N TYR A 207 -5.09 -3.92 9.13
CA TYR A 207 -4.61 -5.14 9.74
C TYR A 207 -3.33 -5.58 9.04
N TYR A 208 -2.28 -5.86 9.81
CA TYR A 208 -0.98 -6.27 9.28
C TYR A 208 -0.66 -7.69 9.69
N ILE A 209 -0.07 -8.46 8.77
CA ILE A 209 0.59 -9.75 9.03
C ILE A 209 2.01 -9.65 8.51
N ASN A 210 3.01 -10.03 9.31
CA ASN A 210 4.42 -9.95 8.90
C ASN A 210 4.79 -8.56 8.36
N TYR A 211 4.29 -7.48 8.98
CA TYR A 211 4.51 -6.08 8.58
C TYR A 211 3.84 -5.67 7.27
N ARG A 212 3.02 -6.51 6.65
CA ARG A 212 2.30 -6.21 5.41
C ARG A 212 0.84 -6.01 5.69
N SER A 213 0.28 -4.94 5.13
CA SER A 213 -1.15 -4.71 5.26
C SER A 213 -1.92 -5.75 4.47
N VAL A 214 -2.98 -6.31 5.05
CA VAL A 214 -3.81 -7.36 4.47
C VAL A 214 -5.29 -7.06 4.68
N PHE A 215 -6.16 -7.78 3.98
CA PHE A 215 -7.59 -7.63 4.14
C PHE A 215 -8.01 -7.93 5.60
N PRO A 216 -8.68 -6.99 6.31
CA PRO A 216 -8.97 -7.19 7.74
C PRO A 216 -10.06 -8.21 8.07
N LEU A 217 -10.99 -8.52 7.15
CA LEU A 217 -12.16 -9.35 7.47
C LEU A 217 -11.82 -10.71 8.09
N PRO A 218 -10.83 -11.49 7.60
CA PRO A 218 -10.51 -12.80 8.18
C PRO A 218 -10.01 -12.74 9.62
N ALA A 219 -9.57 -11.56 10.09
CA ALA A 219 -9.13 -11.39 11.47
C ALA A 219 -10.28 -11.41 12.48
N PHE A 220 -11.55 -11.33 12.06
CA PHE A 220 -12.69 -11.34 12.98
C PHE A 220 -13.29 -12.74 13.15
N PRO A 221 -13.96 -13.03 14.28
CA PRO A 221 -14.79 -14.22 14.42
C PRO A 221 -15.88 -14.31 13.35
N GLU A 222 -16.24 -15.52 12.92
CA GLU A 222 -17.20 -15.77 11.82
C GLU A 222 -18.54 -15.03 12.00
N ASP A 223 -19.06 -14.98 13.23
CA ASP A 223 -20.31 -14.29 13.53
C ASP A 223 -20.19 -12.78 13.35
N TYR A 224 -19.05 -12.19 13.74
CA TYR A 224 -18.77 -10.78 13.53
C TYR A 224 -18.49 -10.45 12.07
N GLN A 225 -17.78 -11.34 11.35
CA GLN A 225 -17.63 -11.22 9.90
C GLN A 225 -19.01 -11.15 9.23
N GLN A 226 -19.90 -12.10 9.51
CA GLN A 226 -21.22 -12.12 8.91
C GLN A 226 -22.00 -10.83 9.17
N ARG A 227 -21.94 -10.28 10.40
CA ARG A 227 -22.56 -8.99 10.72
C ARG A 227 -22.00 -7.84 9.89
N ILE A 228 -20.67 -7.77 9.73
CA ILE A 228 -20.02 -6.74 8.88
C ILE A 228 -20.55 -6.86 7.45
N ILE A 229 -20.61 -8.07 6.91
CA ILE A 229 -21.12 -8.33 5.56
C ILE A 229 -22.58 -7.92 5.42
N ASP A 230 -23.44 -8.28 6.37
CA ASP A 230 -24.87 -8.00 6.28
C ASP A 230 -25.11 -6.49 6.21
N TYR A 231 -24.42 -5.73 7.06
CA TYR A 231 -24.49 -4.27 7.04
C TYR A 231 -23.92 -3.66 5.76
N TYR A 232 -22.76 -4.14 5.31
CA TYR A 232 -22.14 -3.65 4.07
C TYR A 232 -23.00 -3.97 2.84
N SER A 233 -23.64 -5.13 2.80
CA SER A 233 -24.47 -5.55 1.67
C SER A 233 -25.63 -4.58 1.42
N ALA A 234 -26.23 -4.02 2.48
CA ALA A 234 -27.28 -3.01 2.33
C ALA A 234 -26.78 -1.72 1.66
N ILE A 235 -25.58 -1.25 2.03
CA ILE A 235 -24.93 -0.09 1.39
C ILE A 235 -24.55 -0.44 -0.05
N TYR A 236 -23.91 -1.59 -0.26
CA TYR A 236 -23.47 -2.08 -1.57
C TYR A 236 -24.64 -2.10 -2.57
N GLU A 237 -25.77 -2.70 -2.23
CA GLU A 237 -26.93 -2.75 -3.12
C GLU A 237 -27.51 -1.36 -3.43
N LYS A 238 -27.45 -0.41 -2.49
CA LYS A 238 -27.86 0.99 -2.75
C LYS A 238 -26.92 1.71 -3.69
N THR A 239 -25.61 1.56 -3.48
CA THR A 239 -24.60 2.12 -4.40
C THR A 239 -24.74 1.54 -5.81
N LYS A 240 -25.15 0.27 -5.92
CA LYS A 240 -25.36 -0.41 -7.20
C LYS A 240 -26.51 0.24 -7.98
N LEU A 241 -27.63 0.49 -7.32
CA LEU A 241 -28.76 1.20 -7.92
C LEU A 241 -28.39 2.63 -8.35
N ALA A 242 -27.48 3.28 -7.62
CA ALA A 242 -27.02 4.63 -7.91
C ALA A 242 -25.94 4.71 -9.01
N GLY A 243 -25.38 3.59 -9.45
CA GLY A 243 -24.25 3.57 -10.38
C GLY A 243 -22.93 4.09 -9.77
N THR A 244 -22.79 4.04 -8.44
CA THR A 244 -21.60 4.53 -7.72
C THR A 244 -20.82 3.43 -7.00
N TYR A 245 -21.23 2.17 -7.15
CA TYR A 245 -20.84 1.01 -6.34
C TYR A 245 -19.33 0.68 -6.33
N PRO A 246 -18.86 -0.13 -5.36
CA PRO A 246 -17.46 -0.51 -5.27
C PRO A 246 -17.07 -1.65 -6.21
N GLU A 247 -15.80 -1.70 -6.60
CA GLU A 247 -15.20 -2.74 -7.45
C GLU A 247 -15.47 -4.16 -6.95
N SER A 248 -15.69 -4.36 -5.64
CA SER A 248 -16.00 -5.66 -5.03
C SER A 248 -16.97 -5.62 -3.83
N LYS A 249 -17.59 -6.78 -3.56
CA LYS A 249 -18.26 -7.07 -2.27
C LYS A 249 -17.22 -7.32 -1.16
N MET A 250 -17.67 -7.24 0.10
CA MET A 250 -16.85 -7.41 1.31
C MET A 250 -16.12 -8.76 1.46
N TYR A 251 -16.32 -9.74 0.59
CA TYR A 251 -15.67 -11.05 0.69
C TYR A 251 -14.45 -11.22 -0.23
N TYR A 252 -14.07 -10.20 -1.00
CA TYR A 252 -13.11 -10.39 -2.07
C TYR A 252 -11.79 -9.68 -1.75
N ASN A 253 -10.73 -10.47 -1.70
CA ASN A 253 -9.39 -9.92 -1.86
C ASN A 253 -9.20 -9.60 -3.36
N LEU A 254 -9.39 -8.34 -3.74
CA LEU A 254 -8.90 -7.86 -5.03
C LEU A 254 -7.41 -7.58 -4.86
N ASP A 255 -6.59 -8.61 -5.06
CA ASP A 255 -5.20 -8.34 -5.36
C ASP A 255 -5.16 -7.69 -6.74
N LYS A 256 -4.98 -6.36 -6.75
CA LYS A 256 -4.88 -5.56 -7.98
C LYS A 256 -3.55 -5.81 -8.69
N HIS A 257 -2.59 -6.48 -8.04
CA HIS A 257 -1.32 -6.80 -8.66
C HIS A 257 -1.42 -8.11 -9.45
N ILE A 258 -1.42 -8.02 -10.79
CA ILE A 258 -1.32 -9.21 -11.65
C ILE A 258 0.15 -9.46 -11.99
N PRO A 259 0.73 -10.60 -11.57
CA PRO A 259 2.12 -10.96 -11.87
C PRO A 259 2.43 -10.87 -13.37
N GLY A 260 3.55 -10.23 -13.71
CA GLY A 260 4.02 -10.13 -15.09
C GLY A 260 3.16 -9.27 -16.03
N THR A 261 2.36 -8.36 -15.47
CA THR A 261 1.57 -7.38 -16.24
C THR A 261 1.78 -5.96 -15.70
N LEU A 262 1.33 -4.96 -16.45
CA LEU A 262 1.28 -3.55 -16.02
C LEU A 262 0.26 -3.27 -14.90
N TRP A 263 -0.67 -4.19 -14.61
CA TRP A 263 -1.84 -3.91 -13.77
C TRP A 263 -1.48 -3.95 -12.29
N GLY A 264 -1.72 -2.85 -11.57
CA GLY A 264 -1.56 -2.69 -10.12
C GLY A 264 -1.05 -1.31 -9.71
N VAL A 265 -0.47 -1.24 -8.51
CA VAL A 265 0.11 0.00 -7.95
C VAL A 265 1.63 -0.03 -8.07
N TRP A 266 2.18 1.07 -8.56
CA TRP A 266 3.60 1.24 -8.85
C TRP A 266 4.14 2.49 -8.16
N LEU A 267 5.22 2.36 -7.40
CA LEU A 267 5.93 3.47 -6.77
C LEU A 267 7.10 3.89 -7.67
N TYR A 268 7.23 5.19 -7.92
CA TYR A 268 8.38 5.74 -8.64
C TYR A 268 9.70 5.30 -7.99
N ASP A 269 10.65 4.90 -8.82
CA ASP A 269 11.98 4.47 -8.39
C ASP A 269 13.06 5.43 -8.89
N THR A 270 13.19 5.57 -10.22
CA THR A 270 14.21 6.43 -10.86
C THR A 270 13.74 6.98 -12.20
N GLY A 271 14.37 8.03 -12.70
CA GLY A 271 14.00 8.68 -13.97
C GLY A 271 14.38 10.16 -14.00
N SER A 272 13.77 10.89 -14.94
CA SER A 272 13.97 12.32 -15.15
C SER A 272 13.28 13.22 -14.12
N ILE A 273 12.45 12.65 -13.24
CA ILE A 273 11.80 13.39 -12.16
C ILE A 273 12.78 13.50 -11.00
N ASP A 274 13.16 14.72 -10.65
CA ASP A 274 13.75 15.02 -9.35
C ASP A 274 12.69 14.71 -8.29
N ALA A 275 12.71 13.48 -7.78
CA ALA A 275 11.86 13.12 -6.65
C ALA A 275 12.24 14.06 -5.51
N CYS A 276 11.36 15.02 -5.24
CA CYS A 276 11.35 15.72 -3.98
C CYS A 276 11.11 14.63 -2.95
N ILE A 277 12.19 14.20 -2.29
CA ILE A 277 12.18 13.19 -1.24
C ILE A 277 11.12 13.64 -0.24
N ILE A 278 9.93 13.04 -0.30
CA ILE A 278 8.99 13.14 0.82
C ILE A 278 9.63 12.25 1.88
N PRO A 279 10.15 12.82 2.97
CA PRO A 279 10.82 12.04 3.98
C PRO A 279 9.76 11.16 4.65
N THR A 280 10.11 9.89 4.85
CA THR A 280 9.63 9.05 5.94
C THR A 280 8.12 8.86 6.03
N ASP A 281 7.60 7.75 5.49
CA ASP A 281 6.35 7.08 5.92
C ASP A 281 5.06 7.92 6.04
N GLN A 282 5.08 9.21 5.68
CA GLN A 282 4.18 10.16 6.34
C GLN A 282 2.82 10.23 5.69
N ASP A 283 2.72 10.08 4.38
CA ASP A 283 1.43 10.07 3.69
C ASP A 283 1.61 9.36 2.34
N ALA A 284 1.43 8.03 2.33
CA ALA A 284 1.29 7.27 1.09
C ALA A 284 -0.01 7.66 0.30
N SER A 285 -0.69 8.71 0.74
CA SER A 285 -1.79 9.40 0.07
C SER A 285 -1.34 10.50 -0.89
N GLU A 286 -0.07 10.93 -0.90
CA GLU A 286 0.36 12.04 -1.75
C GLU A 286 1.78 11.86 -2.30
N GLY A 287 1.87 11.33 -3.52
CA GLY A 287 3.00 11.56 -4.40
C GLY A 287 3.75 10.32 -4.84
N TYR A 288 3.87 10.17 -6.15
CA TYR A 288 4.72 9.23 -6.88
C TYR A 288 4.18 7.82 -7.10
N PHE A 289 2.86 7.64 -6.98
CA PHE A 289 2.22 6.41 -7.43
C PHE A 289 1.74 6.53 -8.87
N LEU A 290 1.95 5.46 -9.60
CA LEU A 290 1.25 5.16 -10.83
C LEU A 290 0.33 3.98 -10.56
N THR A 291 -0.96 4.16 -10.76
CA THR A 291 -1.95 3.10 -10.57
C THR A 291 -2.55 2.75 -11.92
N LEU A 292 -2.65 1.45 -12.22
CA LEU A 292 -3.31 0.93 -13.41
C LEU A 292 -4.28 -0.19 -13.02
N LEU A 293 -5.56 -0.02 -13.31
CA LEU A 293 -6.60 -1.02 -13.04
C LEU A 293 -7.06 -1.67 -14.33
N SER A 294 -6.99 -3.01 -14.40
CA SER A 294 -7.61 -3.76 -15.50
C SER A 294 -9.12 -3.74 -15.36
N ARG A 295 -9.80 -3.55 -16.49
CA ARG A 295 -11.26 -3.69 -16.60
C ARG A 295 -11.71 -5.09 -16.19
N ASP A 296 -10.89 -6.12 -16.40
CA ASP A 296 -11.26 -7.51 -16.11
C ASP A 296 -11.37 -7.80 -14.60
N PHE A 297 -10.83 -6.93 -13.74
CA PHE A 297 -11.06 -6.98 -12.29
C PHE A 297 -12.44 -6.46 -11.87
N THR A 298 -13.15 -5.88 -12.81
CA THR A 298 -14.41 -5.21 -12.59
C THR A 298 -15.48 -5.82 -13.49
N THR A 299 -16.73 -5.74 -13.04
CA THR A 299 -17.88 -6.05 -13.86
C THR A 299 -18.21 -4.82 -14.73
N ALA A 300 -19.08 -4.97 -15.74
CA ALA A 300 -19.57 -3.82 -16.50
C ALA A 300 -20.32 -2.84 -15.58
N GLU A 301 -21.01 -3.40 -14.58
CA GLU A 301 -21.52 -2.64 -13.47
C GLU A 301 -20.33 -2.00 -12.75
N THR A 302 -19.27 -2.76 -12.42
CA THR A 302 -18.13 -2.38 -11.56
C THR A 302 -17.00 -1.46 -12.02
N PHE A 303 -16.97 -1.13 -13.31
CA PHE A 303 -15.89 -0.36 -13.94
C PHE A 303 -16.13 1.16 -13.88
N HIS A 304 -15.76 1.77 -12.74
CA HIS A 304 -15.62 3.21 -12.45
C HIS A 304 -16.87 4.13 -12.40
N LYS A 305 -16.70 5.14 -11.54
CA LYS A 305 -17.65 5.98 -10.82
C LYS A 305 -17.59 7.45 -11.27
N ASN A 306 -18.31 7.84 -12.32
CA ASN A 306 -18.70 9.25 -12.43
C ASN A 306 -20.19 9.34 -12.78
N PRO A 307 -21.05 9.91 -11.91
CA PRO A 307 -22.45 10.20 -12.25
C PRO A 307 -22.59 11.16 -13.43
N ILE A 308 -21.51 11.82 -13.86
CA ILE A 308 -21.42 12.64 -15.08
C ILE A 308 -21.00 11.75 -16.28
N ASN A 309 -21.80 10.73 -16.56
CA ASN A 309 -22.30 10.36 -17.89
C ASN A 309 -21.36 10.29 -19.13
N VAL A 310 -20.10 9.84 -19.01
CA VAL A 310 -19.24 9.53 -20.19
C VAL A 310 -18.81 8.05 -20.31
N THR A 311 -19.16 7.19 -19.34
CA THR A 311 -18.60 5.84 -19.21
C THR A 311 -19.64 4.70 -19.12
N GLN A 312 -20.93 4.98 -19.26
CA GLN A 312 -21.97 3.93 -19.17
C GLN A 312 -21.95 2.96 -20.38
N ASP A 313 -21.32 3.35 -21.48
CA ASP A 313 -21.17 2.55 -22.71
C ASP A 313 -19.70 2.52 -23.16
N LEU A 314 -18.80 2.06 -22.29
CA LEU A 314 -17.38 1.97 -22.67
C LEU A 314 -17.17 0.90 -23.75
N PRO A 315 -16.57 1.26 -24.90
CA PRO A 315 -16.31 0.31 -25.96
C PRO A 315 -15.38 -0.80 -25.47
N ALA A 316 -15.41 -1.95 -26.14
CA ALA A 316 -14.57 -3.09 -25.81
C ALA A 316 -13.05 -2.80 -25.94
N SER A 317 -12.68 -1.71 -26.63
CA SER A 317 -11.30 -1.26 -26.72
C SER A 317 -10.73 -0.76 -25.39
N VAL A 318 -11.59 -0.29 -24.49
CA VAL A 318 -11.17 0.21 -23.18
C VAL A 318 -10.90 -0.98 -22.28
N VAL A 319 -9.63 -1.17 -21.96
CA VAL A 319 -9.09 -2.31 -21.21
C VAL A 319 -8.76 -1.96 -19.75
N GLY A 320 -8.74 -0.69 -19.38
CA GLY A 320 -8.42 -0.31 -18.00
C GLY A 320 -8.51 1.18 -17.68
N LEU A 321 -8.09 1.53 -16.48
CA LEU A 321 -7.93 2.90 -15.99
C LEU A 321 -6.47 3.15 -15.64
N PHE A 322 -6.01 4.35 -15.94
CA PHE A 322 -4.72 4.89 -15.58
C PHE A 322 -4.94 6.05 -14.62
N CYS A 323 -4.13 6.10 -13.56
CA CYS A 323 -3.99 7.31 -12.77
C CYS A 323 -2.54 7.56 -12.38
N ASP A 324 -2.14 8.81 -12.58
CA ASP A 324 -0.89 9.34 -12.10
C ASP A 324 -1.11 10.18 -10.84
N GLY A 325 -0.69 9.61 -9.71
CA GLY A 325 -0.77 10.19 -8.37
C GLY A 325 0.49 10.99 -7.98
N ILE A 326 1.26 11.51 -8.93
CA ILE A 326 2.39 12.40 -8.64
C ILE A 326 1.89 13.72 -8.01
N SER A 327 2.47 14.09 -6.86
CA SER A 327 2.06 15.24 -6.06
C SER A 327 2.48 16.55 -6.75
N SER A 328 1.69 17.60 -6.53
CA SER A 328 1.93 18.97 -7.04
C SER A 328 3.24 19.61 -6.60
N GLY A 329 4.04 18.94 -5.76
CA GLY A 329 5.38 19.35 -5.35
C GLY A 329 6.48 19.15 -6.40
N CYS A 330 6.23 18.40 -7.47
CA CYS A 330 7.19 18.20 -8.57
C CYS A 330 7.03 19.27 -9.65
N SER A 331 7.78 20.37 -9.53
CA SER A 331 7.71 21.50 -10.48
C SER A 331 8.05 21.13 -11.92
N ASP A 332 8.86 20.07 -12.11
CA ASP A 332 9.43 19.69 -13.40
C ASP A 332 8.71 18.50 -14.03
N TYR A 333 7.58 18.07 -13.45
CA TYR A 333 6.78 16.97 -13.96
C TYR A 333 5.35 17.40 -14.29
N ASP A 334 4.99 17.25 -15.57
CA ASP A 334 3.61 17.43 -16.00
C ASP A 334 2.78 16.21 -15.61
N ILE A 335 1.94 16.36 -14.58
CA ILE A 335 1.02 15.32 -14.08
C ILE A 335 0.12 14.83 -15.21
N LYS A 336 0.03 13.50 -15.37
CA LYS A 336 -0.77 12.86 -16.41
C LYS A 336 -2.25 12.75 -16.08
N GLY A 337 -2.59 12.72 -14.80
CA GLY A 337 -3.98 12.69 -14.33
C GLY A 337 -4.64 11.34 -14.56
N TRP A 338 -5.96 11.38 -14.78
CA TRP A 338 -6.83 10.20 -14.87
C TRP A 338 -7.22 9.94 -16.32
N SER A 339 -7.03 8.70 -16.78
CA SER A 339 -7.28 8.33 -18.18
C SER A 339 -7.91 6.94 -18.31
N LEU A 340 -8.72 6.77 -19.35
CA LEU A 340 -9.11 5.45 -19.85
C LEU A 340 -7.95 4.89 -20.67
N ILE A 341 -7.71 3.59 -20.57
CA ILE A 341 -6.66 2.88 -21.29
C ILE A 341 -7.26 2.12 -22.46
N ASP A 342 -6.79 2.38 -23.68
CA ASP A 342 -6.92 1.50 -24.83
C ASP A 342 -5.53 0.90 -25.16
N LEU A 343 -5.39 -0.42 -25.24
CA LEU A 343 -4.13 -1.05 -25.66
C LEU A 343 -4.02 -0.98 -27.19
N VAL A 344 -3.07 -0.20 -27.71
CA VAL A 344 -2.95 0.05 -29.16
C VAL A 344 -1.85 -0.76 -29.85
N ASP A 345 -0.84 -1.22 -29.09
CA ASP A 345 0.19 -2.13 -29.58
C ASP A 345 0.78 -2.96 -28.42
N GLY A 346 1.28 -4.16 -28.72
CA GLY A 346 1.94 -5.05 -27.75
C GLY A 346 0.99 -5.92 -26.91
N LEU A 347 1.49 -6.34 -25.74
CA LEU A 347 0.82 -7.21 -24.75
C LEU A 347 0.96 -6.60 -23.34
N GLU A 348 0.34 -7.22 -22.33
CA GLU A 348 0.32 -6.69 -20.95
C GLU A 348 1.69 -6.61 -20.26
N GLY A 349 2.71 -7.30 -20.78
CA GLY A 349 4.10 -7.20 -20.31
C GLY A 349 4.95 -6.13 -21.02
N GLY A 350 4.43 -5.53 -22.09
CA GLY A 350 5.10 -4.47 -22.84
C GLY A 350 4.37 -4.10 -24.12
N GLY A 351 4.25 -2.80 -24.36
CA GLY A 351 3.45 -2.27 -25.47
C GLY A 351 3.28 -0.76 -25.43
N ILE A 352 2.23 -0.30 -26.10
CA ILE A 352 1.83 1.10 -26.15
C ILE A 352 0.36 1.22 -25.76
N LEU A 353 0.09 2.05 -24.76
CA LEU A 353 -1.24 2.43 -24.32
C LEU A 353 -1.64 3.75 -24.97
N ASN A 354 -2.90 3.89 -25.33
CA ASN A 354 -3.54 5.18 -25.57
C ASN A 354 -4.28 5.57 -24.28
N LEU A 355 -3.88 6.72 -23.72
CA LEU A 355 -4.43 7.31 -22.52
C LEU A 355 -5.41 8.40 -22.94
N ARG A 356 -6.70 8.10 -22.84
CA ARG A 356 -7.78 9.02 -23.18
C ARG A 356 -8.35 9.66 -21.91
N THR A 357 -8.10 10.95 -21.73
CA THR A 357 -8.70 11.73 -20.65
C THR A 357 -10.22 11.64 -20.72
N PHE A 358 -10.86 11.36 -19.59
CA PHE A 358 -12.34 11.29 -19.49
C PHE A 358 -12.93 12.31 -18.51
N THR A 359 -12.13 12.98 -17.70
CA THR A 359 -12.56 14.11 -16.86
C THR A 359 -11.91 15.40 -17.34
N THR A 360 -12.72 16.44 -17.54
CA THR A 360 -12.21 17.79 -17.76
C THR A 360 -12.18 18.52 -16.43
N GLY A 361 -11.00 18.82 -15.89
CA GLY A 361 -10.85 19.78 -14.78
C GLY A 361 -10.25 19.25 -13.48
N GLU A 362 -9.92 17.97 -13.37
CA GLU A 362 -9.18 17.43 -12.22
C GLU A 362 -7.79 16.99 -12.69
N LEU A 363 -6.77 17.77 -12.29
CA LEU A 363 -5.34 17.44 -12.30
C LEU A 363 -4.84 16.62 -13.51
N GLY A 364 -4.36 17.29 -14.57
CA GLY A 364 -3.64 16.63 -15.66
C GLY A 364 -3.91 17.23 -17.04
N PHE A 365 -3.58 16.50 -18.12
CA PHE A 365 -3.81 16.97 -19.48
C PHE A 365 -5.24 16.76 -19.96
N ASN A 366 -5.63 17.63 -20.89
CA ASN A 366 -6.92 17.58 -21.56
C ASN A 366 -6.82 17.09 -23.01
N HIS A 367 -5.88 16.18 -23.30
CA HIS A 367 -5.69 15.59 -24.62
C HIS A 367 -5.22 14.13 -24.51
N THR A 368 -5.37 13.39 -25.61
CA THR A 368 -4.90 12.00 -25.70
C THR A 368 -3.38 11.93 -25.68
N LEU A 369 -2.82 11.02 -24.88
CA LEU A 369 -1.40 10.70 -24.85
C LEU A 369 -1.16 9.23 -25.16
N TYR A 370 0.06 8.90 -25.55
CA TYR A 370 0.52 7.53 -25.73
C TYR A 370 1.56 7.20 -24.66
N ALA A 371 1.38 6.09 -23.94
CA ALA A 371 2.35 5.60 -22.98
C ALA A 371 3.01 4.32 -23.48
N LYS A 372 4.29 4.37 -23.83
CA LYS A 372 5.09 3.17 -24.08
C LYS A 372 5.48 2.58 -22.73
N PHE A 373 5.31 1.27 -22.56
CA PHE A 373 5.68 0.59 -21.33
C PHE A 373 6.35 -0.76 -21.58
N SER A 374 7.13 -1.22 -20.61
CA SER A 374 7.74 -2.55 -20.61
C SER A 374 8.02 -2.97 -19.17
N LEU A 375 7.79 -4.25 -18.86
CA LEU A 375 8.25 -4.86 -17.62
C LEU A 375 9.66 -5.42 -17.81
N ASP A 376 10.53 -5.18 -16.84
CA ASP A 376 11.80 -5.88 -16.72
C ASP A 376 11.54 -7.28 -16.17
N GLU A 377 12.05 -8.30 -16.86
CA GLU A 377 11.99 -9.73 -16.50
C GLU A 377 10.85 -10.12 -15.52
N PRO A 378 9.60 -10.27 -15.98
CA PRO A 378 8.45 -10.47 -15.10
C PRO A 378 8.66 -11.68 -14.17
N ASN A 379 8.74 -11.41 -12.86
CA ASN A 379 9.01 -12.42 -11.86
C ASN A 379 7.69 -13.05 -11.42
N LEU A 380 7.33 -14.19 -12.01
CA LEU A 380 6.06 -14.87 -11.73
C LEU A 380 5.98 -15.40 -10.29
N ASP A 381 7.12 -15.64 -9.62
CA ASP A 381 7.16 -16.20 -8.26
C ASP A 381 7.20 -15.11 -7.18
N ASN A 382 7.77 -13.94 -7.48
CA ASN A 382 7.81 -12.77 -6.59
C ASN A 382 7.62 -11.47 -7.38
N HIS A 383 6.40 -11.27 -7.88
CA HIS A 383 6.02 -10.13 -8.70
C HIS A 383 6.20 -8.78 -7.99
N MET A 384 6.41 -8.75 -6.68
CA MET A 384 6.71 -7.51 -5.93
C MET A 384 8.08 -6.92 -6.27
N ASP A 385 8.95 -7.68 -6.94
CA ASP A 385 10.22 -7.20 -7.47
C ASP A 385 10.12 -6.71 -8.94
N ASP A 386 8.93 -6.76 -9.56
CA ASP A 386 8.77 -6.31 -10.95
C ASP A 386 9.11 -4.83 -11.10
N ILE A 387 9.82 -4.51 -12.19
CA ILE A 387 10.18 -3.15 -12.59
C ILE A 387 9.39 -2.76 -13.84
N LEU A 388 8.68 -1.64 -13.76
CA LEU A 388 7.95 -1.05 -14.88
C LEU A 388 8.72 0.14 -15.43
N TYR A 389 9.06 0.07 -16.71
CA TYR A 389 9.50 1.22 -17.50
C TYR A 389 8.29 1.84 -18.20
N ILE A 390 8.14 3.17 -18.11
CA ILE A 390 7.08 3.90 -18.81
C ILE A 390 7.59 5.24 -19.35
N GLU A 391 7.15 5.61 -20.55
CA GLU A 391 7.45 6.90 -21.17
C GLU A 391 6.24 7.39 -21.96
N TYR A 392 6.01 8.71 -21.94
CA TYR A 392 4.82 9.34 -22.51
C TYR A 392 5.15 10.15 -23.76
N PHE A 393 4.29 10.07 -24.76
CA PHE A 393 4.45 10.69 -26.08
C PHE A 393 3.14 11.34 -26.55
N ASP A 394 3.26 12.44 -27.30
CA ASP A 394 2.10 13.13 -27.88
C ASP A 394 1.53 12.38 -29.08
N THR A 395 2.35 11.55 -29.75
CA THR A 395 1.94 10.81 -30.95
C THR A 395 2.29 9.32 -30.88
N LEU A 396 1.46 8.50 -31.54
CA LEU A 396 1.71 7.06 -31.67
C LEU A 396 3.03 6.78 -32.39
N LEU A 397 3.38 7.59 -33.39
CA LEU A 397 4.61 7.41 -34.17
C LEU A 397 5.86 7.55 -33.30
N GLU A 398 5.87 8.50 -32.37
CA GLU A 398 6.97 8.67 -31.42
C GLU A 398 7.04 7.51 -30.44
N ALA A 399 5.89 7.06 -29.92
CA ALA A 399 5.81 5.91 -29.00
C ALA A 399 6.29 4.59 -29.63
N GLN A 400 6.26 4.46 -30.96
CA GLN A 400 6.78 3.30 -31.69
C GLN A 400 8.31 3.26 -31.76
N GLY A 401 9.00 4.37 -31.51
CA GLY A 401 10.46 4.43 -31.38
C GLY A 401 10.96 3.77 -30.10
N ASP A 402 12.29 3.66 -29.92
CA ASP A 402 12.89 3.13 -28.69
C ASP A 402 12.63 4.06 -27.48
N PHE A 403 12.68 3.50 -26.26
CA PHE A 403 12.70 4.32 -25.05
C PHE A 403 13.86 5.30 -25.10
N THR A 404 13.62 6.54 -24.66
CA THR A 404 14.65 7.56 -24.55
C THR A 404 15.27 7.57 -23.16
N GLU A 405 16.16 8.52 -22.92
CA GLU A 405 16.71 8.78 -21.59
C GLU A 405 15.69 9.33 -20.59
N ASN A 406 14.52 9.79 -21.06
CA ASN A 406 13.46 10.36 -20.23
C ASN A 406 12.49 9.32 -19.66
N LYS A 407 12.71 8.04 -19.95
CA LYS A 407 11.88 6.96 -19.40
C LYS A 407 11.85 7.03 -17.87
N LEU A 408 10.69 6.76 -17.31
CA LEU A 408 10.48 6.65 -15.88
C LEU A 408 10.52 5.17 -15.50
N THR A 409 11.06 4.89 -14.33
CA THR A 409 11.17 3.56 -13.76
C THR A 409 10.36 3.52 -12.48
N TYR A 410 9.50 2.52 -12.37
CA TYR A 410 8.69 2.26 -11.20
C TYR A 410 8.89 0.82 -10.73
N ARG A 411 8.57 0.58 -9.47
CA ARG A 411 8.56 -0.73 -8.82
C ARG A 411 7.20 -1.00 -8.22
N ARG A 412 6.80 -2.26 -8.13
CA ARG A 412 5.56 -2.64 -7.44
C ARG A 412 5.55 -2.11 -6.02
N PHE A 413 4.43 -1.52 -5.62
CA PHE A 413 4.28 -1.00 -4.26
C PHE A 413 3.51 -1.99 -3.38
N GLN A 414 4.04 -2.25 -2.17
CA GLN A 414 3.30 -2.85 -1.06
C GLN A 414 3.33 -1.90 0.13
N HIS A 415 2.19 -1.70 0.79
CA HIS A 415 2.20 -0.98 2.06
C HIS A 415 2.78 -1.88 3.16
N GLU A 416 4.04 -1.62 3.51
CA GLU A 416 4.75 -2.29 4.60
C GLU A 416 4.92 -1.33 5.78
N TYR A 417 4.55 -1.80 6.97
CA TYR A 417 4.78 -1.11 8.22
C TYR A 417 5.98 -1.74 8.94
N TYR A 418 7.12 -1.06 8.96
CA TYR A 418 8.27 -1.51 9.73
C TYR A 418 8.26 -0.84 11.11
N PRO A 419 8.15 -1.60 12.22
CA PRO A 419 8.32 -1.02 13.54
C PRO A 419 9.68 -0.37 13.65
N TRP A 420 9.76 0.75 14.38
CA TRP A 420 11.02 1.47 14.63
C TRP A 420 12.18 0.55 15.06
N GLN A 421 11.87 -0.51 15.82
CA GLN A 421 12.84 -1.52 16.24
C GLN A 421 13.44 -2.33 15.08
N HIS A 422 12.63 -2.65 14.05
CA HIS A 422 13.09 -3.31 12.83
C HIS A 422 13.91 -2.37 11.95
N ILE A 423 13.53 -1.10 11.85
CA ILE A 423 14.30 -0.07 11.12
C ILE A 423 15.67 0.11 11.77
N ILE A 424 15.72 0.25 13.10
CA ILE A 424 16.97 0.34 13.87
C ILE A 424 17.81 -0.93 13.67
N MET A 425 17.22 -2.12 13.76
CA MET A 425 17.95 -3.37 13.57
C MET A 425 18.49 -3.52 12.15
N ARG A 426 17.70 -3.20 11.11
CA ARG A 426 18.15 -3.18 9.71
C ARG A 426 19.32 -2.20 9.51
N ASN A 427 19.21 -1.00 10.06
CA ASN A 427 20.27 0.01 9.99
C ASN A 427 21.53 -0.41 10.75
N ILE A 428 21.40 -1.01 11.93
CA ILE A 428 22.52 -1.58 12.69
C ILE A 428 23.18 -2.68 11.87
N ILE A 429 22.42 -3.60 11.27
CA ILE A 429 22.95 -4.68 10.42
C ILE A 429 23.70 -4.08 9.23
N LEU A 430 23.12 -3.11 8.52
CA LEU A 430 23.76 -2.45 7.38
C LEU A 430 25.07 -1.75 7.78
N VAL A 431 25.08 -1.03 8.90
CA VAL A 431 26.27 -0.34 9.42
C VAL A 431 27.33 -1.34 9.88
N VAL A 432 26.94 -2.40 10.59
CA VAL A 432 27.85 -3.43 11.10
C VAL A 432 28.46 -4.22 9.95
N VAL A 433 27.67 -4.67 8.98
CA VAL A 433 28.14 -5.40 7.78
C VAL A 433 29.07 -4.51 6.96
N SER A 434 28.69 -3.26 6.70
CA SER A 434 29.54 -2.29 5.99
C SER A 434 30.86 -2.05 6.73
N GLY A 435 30.81 -1.93 8.07
CA GLY A 435 31.99 -1.81 8.92
C GLY A 435 32.92 -3.03 8.81
N PHE A 436 32.37 -4.24 8.82
CA PHE A 436 33.15 -5.47 8.64
C PHE A 436 33.81 -5.54 7.26
N ILE A 437 33.11 -5.13 6.19
CA ILE A 437 33.66 -5.07 4.83
C ILE A 437 34.85 -4.09 4.76
N ILE A 438 34.71 -2.90 5.35
CA ILE A 438 35.78 -1.89 5.39
C ILE A 438 37.00 -2.43 6.14
N ILE A 439 36.80 -3.06 7.30
CA ILE A 439 37.89 -3.67 8.09
C ILE A 439 38.58 -4.78 7.29
N ALA A 440 37.82 -5.64 6.61
CA ALA A 440 38.37 -6.69 5.76
C ALA A 440 39.20 -6.13 4.59
N ALA A 441 38.73 -5.05 3.96
CA ALA A 441 39.44 -4.36 2.88
C ALA A 441 40.77 -3.74 3.37
N ILE A 442 40.78 -3.14 4.56
CA ILE A 442 41.98 -2.58 5.18
C ILE A 442 42.99 -3.69 5.49
N ILE A 443 42.56 -4.80 6.12
CA ILE A 443 43.42 -5.94 6.44
C ILE A 443 44.01 -6.55 5.16
N THR A 444 43.20 -6.68 4.12
CA THR A 444 43.65 -7.20 2.82
C THR A 444 44.69 -6.28 2.18
N THR A 445 44.45 -4.97 2.20
CA THR A 445 45.39 -3.96 1.68
C THR A 445 46.71 -3.98 2.43
N ILE A 446 46.70 -4.00 3.77
CA ILE A 446 47.89 -4.11 4.61
C ILE A 446 48.65 -5.40 4.28
N THR A 447 47.93 -6.52 4.14
CA THR A 447 48.52 -7.83 3.82
C THR A 447 49.21 -7.80 2.45
N ILE A 448 48.58 -7.24 1.42
CA ILE A 448 49.16 -7.07 0.08
C ILE A 448 50.42 -6.20 0.14
N VAL A 449 50.39 -5.07 0.85
CA VAL A 449 51.54 -4.17 1.01
C VAL A 449 52.71 -4.88 1.71
N VAL A 450 52.43 -5.65 2.77
CA VAL A 450 53.45 -6.42 3.49
C VAL A 450 54.06 -7.51 2.60
N ILE A 451 53.26 -8.23 1.80
CA ILE A 451 53.74 -9.24 0.86
C ILE A 451 54.61 -8.60 -0.22
N LYS A 452 54.17 -7.48 -0.83
CA LYS A 452 54.95 -6.73 -1.83
C LYS A 452 56.29 -6.25 -1.26
N ARG A 453 56.30 -5.70 -0.05
CA ARG A 453 57.53 -5.26 0.64
C ARG A 453 58.49 -6.42 0.92
N LYS A 454 57.97 -7.59 1.29
CA LYS A 454 58.81 -8.79 1.50
C LYS A 454 59.42 -9.30 0.20
N LYS A 455 58.64 -9.39 -0.89
CA LYS A 455 59.17 -9.79 -2.21
C LYS A 455 60.29 -8.86 -2.69
N LYS A 456 60.14 -7.54 -2.52
CA LYS A 456 61.16 -6.56 -2.90
C LYS A 456 62.48 -6.73 -2.13
N LYS A 457 62.41 -7.12 -0.85
CA LYS A 457 63.61 -7.41 -0.02
C LYS A 457 64.29 -8.74 -0.32
N THR A 458 63.66 -9.65 -1.05
CA THR A 458 64.26 -10.95 -1.44
C THR A 458 64.89 -10.89 -2.83
N GLN A 459 64.65 -9.81 -3.58
CA GLN A 459 65.21 -9.55 -4.91
C GLN A 459 66.37 -8.54 -4.88
N GLN A 460 66.66 -7.96 -3.70
CA GLN A 460 67.89 -7.24 -3.38
C GLN A 460 68.75 -8.18 -2.53
#